data_AF-A0A0S2S0L6-F1
#
_entry.id   AF-A0A0S2S0L6-F1
#
_cell.length_a   1.000
_cell.length_b   1.000
_cell.length_c   1.000
_cell.angle_alpha   90.00
_cell.angle_beta   90.00
_cell.angle_gamma   90.00
#
_symmetry.space_group_name_H-M   'P 1'
#
loop_
_entity.id
_entity.type
_entity.pdbx_description
1 polymer ?
#
loop_
_entity_poly.entity_id
_entity_poly.type
_entity_poly.pdbx_seq_one_letter_code
_entity_poly.pdbx_strand_id
1 'polypeptide(L)'
;MARLVTEAAGPDFKTNYTYDLVGRRTSMTDGQGTTSYAYDPADGSLTGLKYPDGTQISYEYNKQSRTGYVLTDASGASMHVQSKLDSLGRVTQMDISSGAGTANIQSLTGASAASGGSLDRMTFDYAPNGLLKGQSSSRGLSTRFSYNGLDLSGVTVEQGGTALHQFGYERDANKNIIGRTQNGTTDQFGYDPLNRIASEAAGEKNKTYGYDPNGNRSAEGSGKVFGMKNAEYTYDSVSRLTKVSGEGKEVGYSYNGDGLLYERTEGGKTTRYYYNEEAKLMAEAEVEGETPKITYVYVYDLSGQLWARQDKASGQLQYYQLNGHGDVVGLSDSTGKELNSYSYDIWGGPETVKETVPNVLRYAGEYWDDTTGLQYLRARWYDPGTARFMGEDTYQGEMSDPRSLNGYAYVANNPLIYIDPSGHYFETLDYQELRILLNEARVKSSSSKNQDYQLYKDFIRKRYDFSSVFGGANQYNYLYDLLTGTSGYKNSAGKSDWARGQLLSAYQKWTDAEVLGIAAMGMIGNTGGKSVKGRTTGFTKISFKTDLFNRYQKHVFSTDHIKDGIMKLGKDKQSIFSSITGKIGSVDPSKLKQGSNQMHTKINGYDVTIRFYVENGAVINVNTFMGTADRVIGNLIK
;
A
#
# COMPACT_ATOMS: atom_id res chain seq x y z
N MET A 1 -8.31 26.50 -9.33
CA MET A 1 -6.86 26.72 -9.31
C MET A 1 -6.38 26.35 -7.92
N ALA A 2 -5.65 25.25 -7.75
CA ALA A 2 -5.01 24.97 -6.48
C ALA A 2 -3.87 26.00 -6.30
N ARG A 3 -3.83 26.71 -5.18
CA ARG A 3 -2.70 27.56 -4.83
C ARG A 3 -1.55 26.64 -4.43
N LEU A 4 -0.41 26.76 -5.10
CA LEU A 4 0.82 26.07 -4.68
C LEU A 4 1.25 26.63 -3.33
N VAL A 5 1.71 25.75 -2.44
CA VAL A 5 2.17 26.14 -1.10
C VAL A 5 3.55 26.77 -1.23
N THR A 6 3.67 28.09 -1.09
CA THR A 6 4.97 28.78 -1.19
C THR A 6 5.69 28.91 0.15
N GLU A 7 4.97 28.75 1.25
CA GLU A 7 5.48 28.80 2.62
C GLU A 7 4.66 27.86 3.51
N ALA A 8 5.35 27.14 4.39
CA ALA A 8 4.77 26.43 5.51
C ALA A 8 5.53 26.87 6.78
N ALA A 9 4.80 27.30 7.81
CA ALA A 9 5.42 27.76 9.05
C ALA A 9 4.54 27.45 10.26
N GLY A 10 5.21 27.14 11.38
CA GLY A 10 4.63 26.99 12.71
C GLY A 10 5.52 27.68 13.74
N PRO A 11 5.17 27.58 15.03
CA PRO A 11 5.97 28.16 16.13
C PRO A 11 7.45 27.76 16.13
N ASP A 12 7.77 26.56 15.65
CA ASP A 12 9.09 25.91 15.73
C ASP A 12 9.66 25.49 14.37
N PHE A 13 8.98 25.78 13.25
CA PHE A 13 9.50 25.49 11.92
C PHE A 13 9.09 26.56 10.90
N LYS A 14 9.94 26.74 9.88
CA LYS A 14 9.63 27.53 8.69
C LYS A 14 10.28 26.89 7.48
N THR A 15 9.49 26.73 6.42
CA THR A 15 9.92 26.20 5.14
C THR A 15 9.36 27.05 4.01
N ASN A 16 10.20 27.41 3.05
CA ASN A 16 9.82 28.13 1.84
C ASN A 16 9.97 27.22 0.62
N TYR A 17 9.06 27.32 -0.33
CA TYR A 17 9.12 26.58 -1.59
C TYR A 17 9.07 27.53 -2.77
N THR A 18 9.84 27.23 -3.81
CA THR A 18 9.74 27.92 -5.10
C THR A 18 9.30 26.94 -6.19
N TYR A 19 8.67 27.47 -7.24
CA TYR A 19 8.14 26.69 -8.35
C TYR A 19 8.43 27.38 -9.67
N ASP A 20 8.50 26.60 -10.74
CA ASP A 20 8.53 27.11 -12.10
C ASP A 20 7.14 27.51 -12.63
N LEU A 21 7.09 27.99 -13.88
CA LEU A 21 5.87 28.46 -14.53
C LEU A 21 4.78 27.39 -14.72
N VAL A 22 5.14 26.11 -14.67
CA VAL A 22 4.19 24.98 -14.78
C VAL A 22 3.88 24.33 -13.43
N GLY A 23 4.38 24.92 -12.33
CA GLY A 23 4.07 24.52 -10.96
C GLY A 23 4.92 23.38 -10.42
N ARG A 24 6.07 23.07 -11.04
CA ARG A 24 7.03 22.08 -10.50
C ARG A 24 7.94 22.75 -9.48
N ARG A 25 8.19 22.09 -8.35
CA ARG A 25 8.98 22.65 -7.24
C ARG A 25 10.44 22.76 -7.64
N THR A 26 11.03 23.96 -7.59
CA THR A 26 12.45 24.21 -7.91
C THR A 26 13.34 24.30 -6.67
N SER A 27 12.78 24.66 -5.51
CA SER A 27 13.52 24.64 -4.24
C SER A 27 12.63 24.37 -3.04
N MET A 28 13.25 23.87 -1.98
CA MET A 28 12.74 23.82 -0.60
C MET A 28 13.83 24.39 0.31
N THR A 29 13.52 25.45 1.04
CA THR A 29 14.44 26.09 1.99
C THR A 29 13.86 26.00 3.40
N ASP A 30 14.54 25.27 4.28
CA ASP A 30 14.17 25.09 5.69
C ASP A 30 15.31 25.54 6.63
N GLY A 31 15.21 25.22 7.92
CA GLY A 31 16.24 25.55 8.91
C GLY A 31 17.61 24.88 8.68
N GLN A 32 17.68 23.89 7.79
CA GLN A 32 18.89 23.14 7.45
C GLN A 32 19.55 23.63 6.15
N GLY A 33 18.89 24.53 5.42
CA GLY A 33 19.39 25.13 4.20
C GLY A 33 18.44 24.92 3.01
N THR A 34 18.99 24.92 1.79
CA THR A 34 18.18 24.78 0.57
C THR A 34 18.47 23.47 -0.16
N THR A 35 17.41 22.70 -0.38
CA THR A 35 17.39 21.61 -1.36
C THR A 35 16.84 22.12 -2.69
N SER A 36 17.59 21.92 -3.78
CA SER A 36 17.18 22.34 -5.13
C SER A 36 16.80 21.14 -6.01
N TYR A 37 15.82 21.34 -6.89
CA TYR A 37 15.29 20.33 -7.80
C TYR A 37 15.54 20.75 -9.25
N ALA A 38 16.13 19.87 -10.05
CA ALA A 38 16.45 20.12 -11.45
C ALA A 38 15.49 19.35 -12.36
N TYR A 39 15.13 19.96 -13.50
CA TYR A 39 14.24 19.35 -14.49
C TYR A 39 14.82 19.44 -15.89
N ASP A 40 14.52 18.44 -16.72
CA ASP A 40 14.81 18.49 -18.15
C ASP A 40 13.92 19.56 -18.82
N PRO A 41 14.47 20.49 -19.62
CA PRO A 41 13.70 21.55 -20.25
C PRO A 41 12.85 21.08 -21.44
N ALA A 42 13.15 19.92 -22.03
CA ALA A 42 12.48 19.40 -23.22
C ALA A 42 11.23 18.58 -22.88
N ASP A 43 11.31 17.67 -21.90
CA ASP A 43 10.18 16.80 -21.51
C ASP A 43 9.64 17.05 -20.10
N GLY A 44 10.41 17.76 -19.29
CA GLY A 44 9.99 18.19 -17.97
C GLY A 44 10.23 17.21 -16.82
N SER A 45 10.94 16.10 -17.07
CA SER A 45 11.29 15.09 -16.07
C SER A 45 12.22 15.64 -14.99
N LEU A 46 12.11 15.16 -13.75
CA LEU A 46 13.00 15.52 -12.64
C LEU A 46 14.38 14.89 -12.88
N THR A 47 15.42 15.68 -13.13
CA THR A 47 16.78 15.20 -13.43
C THR A 47 17.67 15.11 -12.20
N GLY A 48 17.28 15.70 -11.07
CA GLY A 48 18.01 15.50 -9.83
C GLY A 48 17.60 16.40 -8.66
N LEU A 49 18.24 16.13 -7.53
CA LEU A 49 18.10 16.78 -6.24
C LEU A 49 19.50 17.18 -5.76
N LYS A 50 19.65 18.36 -5.18
CA LYS A 50 20.91 18.77 -4.52
C LYS A 50 20.61 19.29 -3.12
N TYR A 51 21.28 18.72 -2.12
CA TYR A 51 21.15 19.01 -0.70
C TYR A 51 22.00 20.21 -0.26
N PRO A 52 21.71 20.81 0.91
CA PRO A 52 22.44 21.97 1.42
C PRO A 52 23.95 21.75 1.58
N ASP A 53 24.35 20.52 1.94
CA ASP A 53 25.75 20.13 2.11
C ASP A 53 26.49 19.80 0.80
N GLY A 54 25.81 19.90 -0.35
CA GLY A 54 26.37 19.61 -1.66
C GLY A 54 26.21 18.16 -2.13
N THR A 55 25.76 17.25 -1.26
CA THR A 55 25.33 15.90 -1.68
C THR A 55 24.22 16.03 -2.72
N GLN A 56 24.22 15.16 -3.73
CA GLN A 56 23.24 15.22 -4.80
C GLN A 56 22.84 13.84 -5.29
N ILE A 57 21.61 13.74 -5.76
CA ILE A 57 21.07 12.57 -6.45
C ILE A 57 20.70 13.03 -7.85
N SER A 58 21.37 12.48 -8.86
CA SER A 58 21.05 12.74 -10.27
C SER A 58 20.34 11.54 -10.86
N TYR A 59 19.36 11.77 -11.71
CA TYR A 59 18.55 10.73 -12.32
C TYR A 59 18.92 10.55 -13.78
N GLU A 60 19.05 9.29 -14.18
CA GLU A 60 19.29 8.92 -15.56
C GLU A 60 17.99 8.53 -16.22
N TYR A 61 17.83 8.98 -17.46
CA TYR A 61 16.67 8.69 -18.29
C TYR A 61 17.12 8.19 -19.66
N ASN A 62 16.30 7.33 -20.25
CA ASN A 62 16.23 7.21 -21.71
C ASN A 62 15.04 8.03 -22.23
N LYS A 63 14.82 8.06 -23.56
CA LYS A 63 13.71 8.80 -24.18
C LYS A 63 12.32 8.43 -23.66
N GLN A 64 12.18 7.37 -22.84
CA GLN A 64 10.91 6.81 -22.40
C GLN A 64 10.78 6.54 -20.88
N SER A 65 11.85 6.60 -20.07
CA SER A 65 11.82 6.26 -18.62
C SER A 65 13.09 6.57 -17.86
N ARG A 66 12.97 6.65 -16.53
CA ARG A 66 14.13 6.58 -15.62
C ARG A 66 14.83 5.24 -15.86
N THR A 67 16.13 5.30 -16.09
CA THR A 67 17.01 4.15 -16.27
C THR A 67 18.00 4.00 -15.14
N GLY A 68 18.07 4.94 -14.20
CA GLY A 68 19.03 4.85 -13.12
C GLY A 68 19.12 6.09 -12.27
N TYR A 69 20.11 6.10 -11.38
CA TYR A 69 20.47 7.24 -10.57
C TYR A 69 21.95 7.21 -10.17
N VAL A 70 22.46 8.39 -9.84
CA VAL A 70 23.82 8.59 -9.33
C VAL A 70 23.71 9.37 -8.03
N LEU A 71 24.20 8.79 -6.93
CA LEU A 71 24.37 9.52 -5.68
C LEU A 71 25.82 9.98 -5.58
N THR A 72 26.02 11.28 -5.48
CA THR A 72 27.32 11.92 -5.35
C THR A 72 27.40 12.62 -4.00
N ASP A 73 28.39 12.26 -3.19
CA ASP A 73 28.64 12.94 -1.91
C ASP A 73 29.29 14.32 -2.10
N ALA A 74 29.36 15.11 -1.03
CA ALA A 74 29.95 16.45 -1.05
C ALA A 74 31.43 16.49 -1.48
N SER A 75 32.16 15.36 -1.39
CA SER A 75 33.54 15.24 -1.86
C SER A 75 33.65 14.92 -3.36
N GLY A 76 32.53 14.63 -4.02
CA GLY A 76 32.45 14.24 -5.43
C GLY A 76 32.52 12.73 -5.68
N ALA A 77 32.65 11.90 -4.64
CA ALA A 77 32.64 10.45 -4.82
C ALA A 77 31.21 9.95 -5.06
N SER A 78 31.06 9.06 -6.04
CA SER A 78 29.74 8.67 -6.55
C SER A 78 29.53 7.17 -6.57
N MET A 79 28.26 6.78 -6.41
CA MET A 79 27.74 5.44 -6.69
C MET A 79 26.69 5.56 -7.80
N HIS A 80 26.80 4.69 -8.80
CA HIS A 80 25.93 4.69 -9.99
C HIS A 80 25.11 3.41 -10.01
N VAL A 81 23.82 3.55 -10.25
CA VAL A 81 22.88 2.44 -10.45
C VAL A 81 22.23 2.65 -11.81
N GLN A 82 22.44 1.71 -12.73
CA GLN A 82 21.98 1.81 -14.11
C GLN A 82 21.26 0.54 -14.54
N SER A 83 20.05 0.68 -15.05
CA SER A 83 19.17 -0.42 -15.42
C SER A 83 18.96 -0.53 -16.92
N LYS A 84 18.84 -1.76 -17.41
CA LYS A 84 18.30 -2.06 -18.73
C LYS A 84 16.87 -2.52 -18.60
N LEU A 85 16.02 -2.01 -19.47
CA LEU A 85 14.61 -2.33 -19.51
C LEU A 85 14.29 -3.20 -20.73
N ASP A 86 13.34 -4.12 -20.60
CA ASP A 86 12.75 -4.79 -21.76
C ASP A 86 11.71 -3.89 -22.47
N SER A 87 11.05 -4.41 -23.51
CA SER A 87 9.99 -3.67 -24.24
C SER A 87 8.73 -3.44 -23.39
N LEU A 88 8.57 -4.16 -22.29
CA LEU A 88 7.53 -3.91 -21.28
C LEU A 88 8.03 -2.97 -20.20
N GLY A 89 9.22 -2.40 -20.37
CA GLY A 89 9.79 -1.47 -19.43
C GLY A 89 10.26 -2.06 -18.11
N ARG A 90 10.24 -3.38 -17.97
CA ARG A 90 10.66 -4.07 -16.74
C ARG A 90 12.17 -4.16 -16.69
N VAL A 91 12.74 -4.02 -15.49
CA VAL A 91 14.18 -4.12 -15.28
C VAL A 91 14.65 -5.53 -15.59
N THR A 92 15.54 -5.71 -16.54
CA THR A 92 16.16 -7.03 -16.85
C THR A 92 17.60 -7.13 -16.36
N GLN A 93 18.25 -5.98 -16.17
CA GLN A 93 19.61 -5.87 -15.67
C GLN A 93 19.74 -4.59 -14.85
N MET A 94 20.51 -4.62 -13.77
CA MET A 94 20.92 -3.43 -13.01
C MET A 94 22.44 -3.52 -12.72
N ASP A 95 23.20 -2.60 -13.29
CA ASP A 95 24.63 -2.43 -13.06
C ASP A 95 24.86 -1.46 -11.90
N ILE A 96 25.72 -1.84 -10.96
CA ILE A 96 26.13 -1.03 -9.83
C ILE A 96 27.63 -0.76 -9.97
N SER A 97 28.03 0.51 -9.97
CA SER A 97 29.43 0.91 -10.09
C SER A 97 29.78 2.08 -9.17
N SER A 98 31.08 2.30 -8.97
CA SER A 98 31.60 3.38 -8.13
C SER A 98 32.44 4.35 -8.96
N GLY A 99 32.84 5.47 -8.38
CA GLY A 99 33.83 6.37 -8.96
C GLY A 99 33.25 7.64 -9.57
N ALA A 100 34.14 8.61 -9.80
CA ALA A 100 33.76 9.92 -10.33
C ALA A 100 33.14 9.78 -11.72
N GLY A 101 32.04 10.49 -11.95
CA GLY A 101 31.28 10.51 -13.20
C GLY A 101 29.90 11.14 -12.99
N THR A 102 29.33 11.72 -14.04
CA THR A 102 27.97 12.27 -14.03
C THR A 102 26.99 11.27 -14.62
N ALA A 103 25.74 11.34 -14.15
CA ALA A 103 24.60 10.65 -14.77
C ALA A 103 24.56 10.90 -16.29
N ASN A 104 24.46 9.85 -17.10
CA ASN A 104 24.43 9.99 -18.56
C ASN A 104 22.98 10.13 -19.05
N ILE A 105 22.56 11.34 -19.39
CA ILE A 105 21.14 11.70 -19.64
C ILE A 105 20.64 11.25 -21.05
N GLN A 106 21.49 10.70 -21.94
CA GLN A 106 21.06 10.31 -23.31
C GLN A 106 21.79 9.10 -23.96
N SER A 107 21.73 7.88 -23.41
CA SER A 107 22.23 6.70 -24.17
C SER A 107 21.31 5.48 -24.12
N LEU A 108 20.72 5.19 -25.29
CA LEU A 108 20.05 3.92 -25.66
C LEU A 108 21.05 2.86 -26.16
N THR A 109 22.35 3.15 -26.16
CA THR A 109 23.38 2.26 -26.74
C THR A 109 24.52 2.09 -25.75
N GLY A 110 24.28 1.26 -24.73
CA GLY A 110 25.30 0.85 -23.77
C GLY A 110 25.72 2.00 -22.85
N ALA A 111 25.47 1.81 -21.55
CA ALA A 111 26.13 2.63 -20.56
C ALA A 111 27.66 2.55 -20.78
N SER A 112 28.30 3.69 -20.98
CA SER A 112 29.74 3.80 -20.75
C SER A 112 29.94 3.54 -19.27
N ALA A 113 30.59 2.42 -18.92
CA ALA A 113 30.92 2.10 -17.54
C ALA A 113 31.58 3.32 -16.87
N ALA A 114 31.11 3.69 -15.67
CA ALA A 114 31.76 4.72 -14.87
C ALA A 114 33.25 4.39 -14.72
N SER A 115 34.10 5.40 -14.64
CA SER A 115 35.57 5.25 -14.54
C SER A 115 36.05 4.56 -13.25
N GLY A 116 35.17 4.28 -12.29
CA GLY A 116 35.45 3.43 -11.13
C GLY A 116 34.77 2.07 -11.27
N GLY A 117 35.53 1.01 -11.00
CA GLY A 117 35.18 -0.36 -11.36
C GLY A 117 33.75 -0.81 -10.99
N SER A 118 33.24 -1.73 -11.80
CA SER A 118 31.98 -2.45 -11.57
C SER A 118 31.96 -3.08 -10.17
N LEU A 119 30.96 -2.74 -9.37
CA LEU A 119 30.75 -3.36 -8.05
C LEU A 119 29.97 -4.67 -8.21
N ASP A 120 28.86 -4.63 -8.93
CA ASP A 120 28.04 -5.82 -9.23
C ASP A 120 27.11 -5.58 -10.43
N ARG A 121 26.58 -6.67 -10.97
CA ARG A 121 25.49 -6.71 -11.95
C ARG A 121 24.40 -7.64 -11.44
N MET A 122 23.20 -7.10 -11.32
CA MET A 122 21.98 -7.84 -11.06
C MET A 122 21.26 -8.17 -12.37
N THR A 123 20.66 -9.36 -12.46
CA THR A 123 19.78 -9.77 -13.56
C THR A 123 18.43 -10.22 -13.04
N PHE A 124 17.38 -9.97 -13.80
CA PHE A 124 15.99 -10.22 -13.41
C PHE A 124 15.29 -11.03 -14.50
N ASP A 125 14.65 -12.12 -14.09
CA ASP A 125 13.96 -13.04 -14.97
C ASP A 125 12.46 -13.01 -14.69
N TYR A 126 11.65 -12.91 -15.75
CA TYR A 126 10.20 -12.87 -15.63
C TYR A 126 9.56 -14.11 -16.26
N ALA A 127 8.47 -14.57 -15.66
CA ALA A 127 7.60 -15.58 -16.25
C ALA A 127 6.80 -15.01 -17.45
N PRO A 128 6.23 -15.86 -18.34
CA PRO A 128 5.46 -15.39 -19.50
C PRO A 128 4.23 -14.55 -19.13
N ASN A 129 3.67 -14.75 -17.94
CA ASN A 129 2.58 -13.93 -17.40
C ASN A 129 3.06 -12.60 -16.80
N GLY A 130 4.37 -12.35 -16.84
CA GLY A 130 5.08 -11.14 -16.48
C GLY A 130 5.50 -11.00 -15.02
N LEU A 131 5.20 -11.99 -14.17
CA LEU A 131 5.64 -12.03 -12.77
C LEU A 131 7.16 -12.22 -12.67
N LEU A 132 7.80 -11.56 -11.71
CA LEU A 132 9.23 -11.76 -11.42
C LEU A 132 9.45 -13.19 -10.93
N LYS A 133 10.19 -14.00 -11.69
CA LYS A 133 10.48 -15.41 -11.39
C LYS A 133 11.76 -15.56 -10.59
N GLY A 134 12.74 -14.71 -10.86
CA GLY A 134 14.01 -14.75 -10.16
C GLY A 134 14.85 -13.52 -10.42
N GLN A 135 15.82 -13.36 -9.55
CA GLN A 135 16.73 -12.24 -9.56
C GLN A 135 18.08 -12.72 -9.03
N SER A 136 19.18 -12.30 -9.66
CA SER A 136 20.51 -12.86 -9.38
C SER A 136 21.61 -11.82 -9.48
N SER A 137 22.50 -11.80 -8.49
CA SER A 137 23.75 -11.04 -8.45
C SER A 137 24.86 -11.80 -9.18
N SER A 138 25.77 -11.07 -9.83
CA SER A 138 26.99 -11.65 -10.39
C SER A 138 27.95 -12.19 -9.31
N ARG A 139 27.68 -11.87 -8.03
CA ARG A 139 28.37 -12.40 -6.84
C ARG A 139 27.72 -13.65 -6.26
N GLY A 140 26.66 -14.18 -6.89
CA GLY A 140 26.08 -15.48 -6.58
C GLY A 140 24.89 -15.48 -5.64
N LEU A 141 24.54 -14.34 -5.02
CA LEU A 141 23.28 -14.21 -4.29
C LEU A 141 22.12 -14.18 -5.29
N SER A 142 21.09 -14.99 -5.08
CA SER A 142 19.89 -15.00 -5.90
C SER A 142 18.62 -15.15 -5.06
N THR A 143 17.50 -14.66 -5.59
CA THR A 143 16.17 -14.88 -5.01
C THR A 143 15.26 -15.46 -6.09
N ARG A 144 14.48 -16.48 -5.74
CA ARG A 144 13.51 -17.13 -6.63
C ARG A 144 12.13 -16.99 -6.05
N PHE A 145 11.16 -16.69 -6.91
CA PHE A 145 9.77 -16.46 -6.53
C PHE A 145 8.89 -17.54 -7.15
N SER A 146 8.00 -18.10 -6.33
CA SER A 146 6.99 -19.07 -6.74
C SER A 146 5.61 -18.47 -6.56
N TYR A 147 4.68 -18.83 -7.45
CA TYR A 147 3.33 -18.28 -7.45
C TYR A 147 2.28 -19.38 -7.57
N ASN A 148 1.14 -19.18 -6.92
CA ASN A 148 -0.09 -19.90 -7.20
C ASN A 148 -1.03 -18.96 -7.99
N GLY A 149 -1.07 -19.16 -9.32
CA GLY A 149 -1.72 -18.21 -10.21
C GLY A 149 -0.95 -16.88 -10.26
N LEU A 150 -1.50 -15.84 -9.62
CA LEU A 150 -0.89 -14.51 -9.50
C LEU A 150 -0.39 -14.22 -8.07
N ASP A 151 -0.74 -15.07 -7.11
CA ASP A 151 -0.40 -14.85 -5.70
C ASP A 151 0.99 -15.41 -5.41
N LEU A 152 1.86 -14.61 -4.80
CA LEU A 152 3.17 -15.07 -4.33
C LEU A 152 2.96 -16.19 -3.30
N SER A 153 3.45 -17.39 -3.61
CA SER A 153 3.33 -18.59 -2.77
C SER A 153 4.66 -19.02 -2.16
N GLY A 154 5.80 -18.48 -2.63
CA GLY A 154 7.07 -18.73 -1.96
C GLY A 154 8.22 -17.86 -2.45
N VAL A 155 9.22 -17.71 -1.58
CA VAL A 155 10.47 -16.98 -1.82
C VAL A 155 11.64 -17.83 -1.34
N THR A 156 12.64 -18.03 -2.19
CA THR A 156 13.87 -18.73 -1.81
C THR A 156 15.05 -17.82 -2.07
N VAL A 157 15.81 -17.49 -1.02
CA VAL A 157 17.08 -16.77 -1.11
C VAL A 157 18.21 -17.80 -1.11
N GLU A 158 19.15 -17.68 -2.05
CA GLU A 158 20.22 -18.65 -2.27
C GLU A 158 21.57 -17.92 -2.43
N GLN A 159 22.65 -18.55 -2.00
CA GLN A 159 24.02 -18.14 -2.32
C GLN A 159 24.71 -19.27 -3.07
N GLY A 160 25.12 -19.02 -4.32
CA GLY A 160 25.80 -20.03 -5.14
C GLY A 160 24.98 -21.31 -5.31
N GLY A 161 23.65 -21.20 -5.31
CA GLY A 161 22.70 -22.33 -5.37
C GLY A 161 22.39 -23.01 -4.04
N THR A 162 23.01 -22.60 -2.93
CA THR A 162 22.67 -23.08 -1.58
C THR A 162 21.58 -22.21 -0.98
N ALA A 163 20.45 -22.79 -0.57
CA ALA A 163 19.38 -22.04 0.07
C ALA A 163 19.82 -21.48 1.43
N LEU A 164 19.70 -20.17 1.60
CA LEU A 164 19.90 -19.45 2.86
C LEU A 164 18.58 -19.29 3.61
N HIS A 165 17.52 -18.91 2.87
CA HIS A 165 16.18 -18.74 3.42
C HIS A 165 15.12 -19.29 2.46
N GLN A 166 14.07 -19.87 3.03
CA GLN A 166 12.93 -20.40 2.30
C GLN A 166 11.64 -19.97 2.99
N PHE A 167 10.75 -19.36 2.21
CA PHE A 167 9.45 -18.89 2.65
C PHE A 167 8.34 -19.50 1.81
N GLY A 168 7.25 -19.90 2.44
CA GLY A 168 6.02 -20.35 1.81
C GLY A 168 4.81 -19.58 2.34
N TYR A 169 3.83 -19.31 1.47
CA TYR A 169 2.62 -18.57 1.82
C TYR A 169 1.38 -19.28 1.30
N GLU A 170 0.43 -19.49 2.19
CA GLU A 170 -0.90 -20.00 1.90
C GLU A 170 -1.91 -18.86 2.11
N ARG A 171 -2.84 -18.71 1.17
CA ARG A 171 -3.82 -17.61 1.19
C ARG A 171 -5.25 -18.10 1.13
N ASP A 172 -6.15 -17.37 1.77
CA ASP A 172 -7.59 -17.54 1.60
C ASP A 172 -8.10 -16.82 0.34
N ALA A 173 -9.41 -16.89 0.10
CA ALA A 173 -10.06 -16.22 -1.03
C ALA A 173 -9.96 -14.68 -0.96
N ASN A 174 -9.78 -14.11 0.23
CA ASN A 174 -9.62 -12.68 0.48
C ASN A 174 -8.16 -12.23 0.41
N LYS A 175 -7.26 -13.11 -0.03
CA LYS A 175 -5.82 -12.88 -0.13
C LYS A 175 -5.10 -12.70 1.21
N ASN A 176 -5.76 -12.97 2.34
CA ASN A 176 -5.07 -13.00 3.63
C ASN A 176 -4.11 -14.19 3.68
N ILE A 177 -2.95 -14.03 4.33
CA ILE A 177 -2.02 -15.15 4.55
C ILE A 177 -2.54 -15.98 5.72
N ILE A 178 -3.05 -17.18 5.45
CA ILE A 178 -3.55 -18.12 6.47
C ILE A 178 -2.46 -19.07 6.97
N GLY A 179 -1.38 -19.23 6.20
CA GLY A 179 -0.23 -20.03 6.58
C GLY A 179 1.07 -19.40 6.08
N ARG A 180 2.09 -19.36 6.92
CA ARG A 180 3.44 -18.93 6.57
C ARG A 180 4.43 -20.00 6.99
N THR A 181 5.20 -20.52 6.05
CA THR A 181 6.34 -21.40 6.35
C THR A 181 7.62 -20.59 6.23
N GLN A 182 8.48 -20.62 7.24
CA GLN A 182 9.82 -20.03 7.22
C GLN A 182 10.84 -21.08 7.64
N ASN A 183 11.76 -21.43 6.73
CA ASN A 183 12.82 -22.41 6.95
C ASN A 183 12.32 -23.74 7.57
N GLY A 184 11.15 -24.21 7.13
CA GLY A 184 10.52 -25.45 7.60
C GLY A 184 9.62 -25.32 8.83
N THR A 185 9.55 -24.16 9.47
CA THR A 185 8.60 -23.88 10.57
C THR A 185 7.35 -23.21 10.00
N THR A 186 6.16 -23.68 10.38
CA THR A 186 4.90 -23.14 9.85
C THR A 186 4.09 -22.46 10.96
N ASP A 187 3.69 -21.22 10.68
CA ASP A 187 2.71 -20.45 11.44
C ASP A 187 1.36 -20.51 10.73
N GLN A 188 0.27 -20.47 11.51
CA GLN A 188 -1.10 -20.45 11.01
C GLN A 188 -1.84 -19.23 11.56
N PHE A 189 -2.68 -18.63 10.73
CA PHE A 189 -3.34 -17.37 11.01
C PHE A 189 -4.85 -17.44 10.76
N GLY A 190 -5.63 -16.89 11.69
CA GLY A 190 -7.07 -16.73 11.56
C GLY A 190 -7.42 -15.25 11.45
N TYR A 191 -8.52 -14.95 10.75
CA TYR A 191 -8.98 -13.59 10.51
C TYR A 191 -10.45 -13.42 10.89
N ASP A 192 -10.83 -12.22 11.27
CA ASP A 192 -12.23 -11.85 11.44
C ASP A 192 -12.88 -11.45 10.09
N PRO A 193 -14.21 -11.24 10.02
CA PRO A 193 -14.88 -10.87 8.78
C PRO A 193 -14.44 -9.53 8.15
N LEU A 194 -13.65 -8.72 8.86
CA LEU A 194 -13.06 -7.47 8.36
C LEU A 194 -11.60 -7.65 7.93
N ASN A 195 -11.12 -8.90 7.81
CA ASN A 195 -9.74 -9.29 7.49
C ASN A 195 -8.71 -8.78 8.50
N ARG A 196 -9.11 -8.52 9.74
CA ARG A 196 -8.16 -8.23 10.82
C ARG A 196 -7.65 -9.53 11.39
N ILE A 197 -6.37 -9.59 11.76
CA ILE A 197 -5.80 -10.80 12.36
C ILE A 197 -6.54 -11.13 13.66
N ALA A 198 -7.12 -12.32 13.76
CA ALA A 198 -7.89 -12.76 14.93
C ALA A 198 -7.13 -13.78 15.78
N SER A 199 -6.25 -14.57 15.15
CA SER A 199 -5.42 -15.54 15.86
C SER A 199 -4.12 -15.83 15.12
N GLU A 200 -3.11 -16.20 15.89
CA GLU A 200 -1.81 -16.68 15.42
C GLU A 200 -1.44 -17.93 16.21
N ALA A 201 -1.11 -19.01 15.49
CA ALA A 201 -0.57 -20.25 16.02
C ALA A 201 0.83 -20.45 15.43
N ALA A 202 1.87 -20.16 16.21
CA ALA A 202 3.27 -20.21 15.81
C ALA A 202 4.05 -21.15 16.75
N GLY A 203 4.32 -22.38 16.30
CA GLY A 203 4.85 -23.44 17.15
C GLY A 203 3.89 -23.78 18.30
N GLU A 204 4.36 -23.69 19.56
CA GLU A 204 3.52 -23.89 20.75
C GLU A 204 2.76 -22.61 21.20
N LYS A 205 3.04 -21.46 20.57
CA LYS A 205 2.43 -20.18 20.93
C LYS A 205 1.10 -20.03 20.21
N ASN A 206 0.02 -19.85 20.97
CA ASN A 206 -1.29 -19.46 20.45
C ASN A 206 -1.66 -18.08 21.00
N LYS A 207 -1.86 -17.11 20.11
CA LYS A 207 -2.31 -15.75 20.44
C LYS A 207 -3.68 -15.51 19.83
N THR A 208 -4.51 -14.73 20.52
CA THR A 208 -5.82 -14.28 20.02
C THR A 208 -5.92 -12.78 20.14
N TYR A 209 -6.45 -12.14 19.11
CA TYR A 209 -6.59 -10.69 19.03
C TYR A 209 -8.08 -10.33 18.99
N GLY A 210 -8.49 -9.47 19.93
CA GLY A 210 -9.84 -8.90 19.98
C GLY A 210 -9.81 -7.44 19.55
N TYR A 211 -10.93 -6.95 19.02
CA TYR A 211 -11.08 -5.55 18.61
C TYR A 211 -12.37 -4.95 19.13
N ASP A 212 -12.30 -3.71 19.57
CA ASP A 212 -13.49 -2.90 19.86
C ASP A 212 -14.19 -2.47 18.55
N PRO A 213 -15.40 -1.88 18.63
CA PRO A 213 -16.11 -1.39 17.46
C PRO A 213 -15.38 -0.32 16.63
N ASN A 214 -14.42 0.38 17.23
CA ASN A 214 -13.60 1.41 16.58
C ASN A 214 -12.31 0.81 15.95
N GLY A 215 -12.15 -0.51 16.00
CA GLY A 215 -10.98 -1.22 15.47
C GLY A 215 -9.73 -1.10 16.33
N ASN A 216 -9.85 -0.58 17.56
CA ASN A 216 -8.76 -0.65 18.52
C ASN A 216 -8.63 -2.08 19.00
N ARG A 217 -7.41 -2.61 19.00
CA ARG A 217 -7.14 -3.94 19.54
C ARG A 217 -7.32 -3.91 21.06
N SER A 218 -8.19 -4.78 21.59
CA SER A 218 -8.57 -4.82 23.00
C SER A 218 -7.66 -5.67 23.88
N ALA A 219 -6.68 -6.39 23.30
CA ALA A 219 -5.66 -7.16 24.00
C ALA A 219 -4.37 -7.30 23.16
N GLU A 220 -3.21 -7.34 23.84
CA GLU A 220 -1.83 -7.68 23.41
C GLU A 220 -1.38 -7.26 21.98
N GLY A 221 -0.36 -6.38 21.91
CA GLY A 221 0.49 -6.23 20.71
C GLY A 221 1.50 -7.36 20.60
N SER A 222 2.80 -7.06 20.44
CA SER A 222 3.81 -8.07 20.78
C SER A 222 3.78 -8.41 22.28
N GLY A 223 3.29 -7.46 23.11
CA GLY A 223 3.36 -7.52 24.57
C GLY A 223 4.77 -7.28 25.11
N LYS A 224 5.72 -6.94 24.24
CA LYS A 224 7.13 -6.69 24.54
C LYS A 224 7.41 -5.18 24.45
N VAL A 225 8.35 -4.71 25.27
CA VAL A 225 8.95 -3.38 25.13
C VAL A 225 10.28 -3.59 24.42
N PHE A 226 10.43 -3.04 23.21
CA PHE A 226 11.63 -3.22 22.38
C PHE A 226 12.70 -2.16 22.61
N GLY A 227 12.32 -0.98 23.12
CA GLY A 227 13.24 0.12 23.42
C GLY A 227 13.26 0.48 24.90
N MET A 228 13.44 1.77 25.18
CA MET A 228 13.49 2.31 26.53
C MET A 228 12.20 2.06 27.32
N LYS A 229 12.35 1.64 28.58
CA LYS A 229 11.23 1.54 29.52
C LYS A 229 10.84 2.90 30.08
N ASN A 230 9.53 3.13 30.22
CA ASN A 230 8.96 4.39 30.75
C ASN A 230 9.54 5.63 30.04
N ALA A 231 9.69 5.53 28.72
CA ALA A 231 10.24 6.62 27.92
C ALA A 231 9.26 7.82 27.88
N GLU A 232 9.84 9.01 27.88
CA GLU A 232 9.15 10.27 27.64
C GLU A 232 9.35 10.68 26.17
N TYR A 233 8.25 11.09 25.52
CA TYR A 233 8.22 11.45 24.10
C TYR A 233 7.88 12.94 23.97
N THR A 234 8.73 13.69 23.28
CA THR A 234 8.50 15.12 22.98
C THR A 234 8.20 15.30 21.51
N TYR A 235 7.25 16.18 21.19
CA TYR A 235 6.80 16.44 19.83
C TYR A 235 6.90 17.93 19.49
N ASP A 236 7.02 18.24 18.21
CA ASP A 236 6.93 19.60 17.69
C ASP A 236 5.47 20.08 17.49
N SER A 237 5.29 21.32 17.06
CA SER A 237 3.98 21.95 16.87
C SER A 237 3.10 21.31 15.79
N VAL A 238 3.64 20.39 14.99
CA VAL A 238 2.94 19.60 13.97
C VAL A 238 2.97 18.11 14.28
N SER A 239 3.14 17.76 15.55
CA SER A 239 3.03 16.40 16.09
C SER A 239 4.10 15.41 15.57
N ARG A 240 5.27 15.89 15.14
CA ARG A 240 6.41 15.02 14.81
C ARG A 240 7.26 14.80 16.07
N LEU A 241 7.69 13.55 16.29
CA LEU A 241 8.50 13.17 17.46
C LEU A 241 9.89 13.80 17.36
N THR A 242 10.27 14.70 18.27
CA THR A 242 11.57 15.38 18.26
C THR A 242 12.55 14.86 19.31
N LYS A 243 12.05 14.16 20.34
CA LYS A 243 12.90 13.63 21.40
C LYS A 243 12.30 12.42 22.10
N VAL A 244 13.14 11.46 22.46
CA VAL A 244 12.82 10.35 23.37
C VAL A 244 13.86 10.32 24.48
N SER A 245 13.40 10.34 25.74
CA SER A 245 14.27 10.23 26.91
C SER A 245 13.81 9.12 27.84
N GLY A 246 14.74 8.31 28.32
CA GLY A 246 14.44 7.15 29.16
C GLY A 246 15.71 6.38 29.51
N GLU A 247 15.71 5.73 30.67
CA GLU A 247 16.84 4.90 31.13
C GLU A 247 18.21 5.61 31.06
N GLY A 248 18.25 6.92 31.31
CA GLY A 248 19.46 7.75 31.27
C GLY A 248 19.99 8.08 29.87
N LYS A 249 19.25 7.73 28.82
CA LYS A 249 19.55 8.05 27.42
C LYS A 249 18.61 9.13 26.90
N GLU A 250 19.10 9.90 25.93
CA GLU A 250 18.32 10.89 25.18
C GLU A 250 18.62 10.71 23.69
N VAL A 251 17.57 10.58 22.89
CA VAL A 251 17.63 10.50 21.43
C VAL A 251 16.84 11.67 20.86
N GLY A 252 17.48 12.49 20.02
CA GLY A 252 16.87 13.62 19.34
C GLY A 252 16.62 13.34 17.86
N TYR A 253 15.57 13.96 17.30
CA TYR A 253 15.21 13.88 15.90
C TYR A 253 14.93 15.26 15.33
N SER A 254 15.46 15.54 14.14
CA SER A 254 15.13 16.73 13.34
C SER A 254 14.55 16.31 12.00
N TYR A 255 13.81 17.22 11.37
CA TYR A 255 13.09 16.93 10.12
C TYR A 255 13.37 18.02 9.09
N ASN A 256 13.40 17.64 7.82
CA ASN A 256 13.47 18.59 6.72
C ASN A 256 12.10 19.24 6.46
N GLY A 257 12.05 20.17 5.51
CA GLY A 257 10.85 20.90 5.11
C GLY A 257 9.75 20.04 4.50
N ASP A 258 10.02 18.79 4.11
CA ASP A 258 9.02 17.81 3.65
C ASP A 258 8.57 16.88 4.79
N GLY A 259 9.05 17.10 6.01
CA GLY A 259 8.73 16.27 7.17
C GLY A 259 9.47 14.95 7.25
N LEU A 260 10.50 14.75 6.43
CA LEU A 260 11.34 13.55 6.47
C LEU A 260 12.43 13.70 7.54
N LEU A 261 12.70 12.63 8.29
CA LEU A 261 13.76 12.55 9.30
C LEU A 261 15.08 13.01 8.68
N TYR A 262 15.62 14.12 9.14
CA TYR A 262 16.84 14.70 8.59
C TYR A 262 18.05 14.27 9.40
N GLU A 263 17.98 14.39 10.72
CA GLU A 263 19.05 13.95 11.62
C GLU A 263 18.50 13.23 12.85
N ARG A 264 19.31 12.29 13.33
CA ARG A 264 19.20 11.65 14.63
C ARG A 264 20.41 12.01 15.48
N THR A 265 20.20 12.34 16.75
CA THR A 265 21.27 12.61 17.72
C THR A 265 21.18 11.68 18.93
N GLU A 266 22.31 11.16 19.39
CA GLU A 266 22.40 10.35 20.61
C GLU A 266 23.83 10.38 21.16
N GLY A 267 24.01 10.66 22.45
CA GLY A 267 25.32 10.56 23.10
C GLY A 267 26.43 11.43 22.45
N GLY A 268 26.07 12.57 21.86
CA GLY A 268 26.99 13.46 21.15
C GLY A 268 27.31 13.03 19.71
N LYS A 269 26.73 11.93 19.21
CA LYS A 269 26.81 11.51 17.80
C LYS A 269 25.59 12.04 17.03
N THR A 270 25.83 12.53 15.82
CA THR A 270 24.78 12.94 14.88
C THR A 270 24.86 12.08 13.62
N THR A 271 23.71 11.55 13.18
CA THR A 271 23.55 10.83 11.93
C THR A 271 22.55 11.57 11.04
N ARG A 272 22.93 11.84 9.79
CA ARG A 272 22.12 12.53 8.78
C ARG A 272 21.62 11.55 7.72
N TYR A 273 20.41 11.79 7.21
CA TYR A 273 19.72 10.93 6.25
C TYR A 273 19.39 11.67 4.95
N TYR A 274 19.53 10.99 3.82
CA TYR A 274 19.27 11.53 2.48
C TYR A 274 18.21 10.70 1.78
N TYR A 275 17.23 11.35 1.15
CA TYR A 275 16.10 10.68 0.51
C TYR A 275 16.04 10.94 -1.00
N ASN A 276 15.34 10.10 -1.76
CA ASN A 276 14.94 10.49 -3.12
C ASN A 276 13.61 11.26 -3.10
N GLU A 277 13.07 11.61 -4.26
CA GLU A 277 11.79 12.30 -4.41
C GLU A 277 10.57 11.46 -3.98
N GLU A 278 10.76 10.14 -3.82
CA GLU A 278 9.75 9.19 -3.34
C GLU A 278 9.91 8.88 -1.84
N ALA A 279 10.72 9.67 -1.12
CA ALA A 279 11.00 9.48 0.30
C ALA A 279 11.59 8.10 0.67
N LYS A 280 12.38 7.50 -0.24
CA LYS A 280 13.23 6.33 0.05
C LYS A 280 14.57 6.79 0.58
N LEU A 281 15.07 6.14 1.64
CA LEU A 281 16.36 6.46 2.27
C LEU A 281 17.51 6.02 1.35
N MET A 282 18.19 6.97 0.72
CA MET A 282 19.26 6.72 -0.25
C MET A 282 20.65 6.65 0.37
N ALA A 283 20.88 7.36 1.48
CA ALA A 283 22.16 7.32 2.18
C ALA A 283 22.03 7.76 3.64
N GLU A 284 23.00 7.38 4.45
CA GLU A 284 23.23 7.93 5.79
C GLU A 284 24.67 8.41 5.96
N ALA A 285 24.86 9.41 6.81
CA ALA A 285 26.15 10.02 7.09
C ALA A 285 26.35 10.24 8.58
N GLU A 286 27.58 10.08 9.06
CA GLU A 286 27.99 10.60 10.36
C GLU A 286 28.38 12.07 10.22
N VAL A 287 27.91 12.92 11.13
CA VAL A 287 28.19 14.35 11.09
C VAL A 287 29.22 14.69 12.17
N GLU A 288 30.39 15.16 11.74
CA GLU A 288 31.44 15.69 12.61
C GLU A 288 31.48 17.23 12.46
N GLY A 289 31.06 17.95 13.51
CA GLY A 289 30.84 19.39 13.41
C GLY A 289 29.70 19.72 12.45
N GLU A 290 30.00 20.40 11.34
CA GLU A 290 29.03 20.70 10.27
C GLU A 290 29.25 19.84 9.01
N THR A 291 30.22 18.93 9.02
CA THR A 291 30.62 18.16 7.84
C THR A 291 30.03 16.75 7.89
N PRO A 292 29.08 16.41 7.00
CA PRO A 292 28.57 15.05 6.87
C PRO A 292 29.55 14.18 6.09
N LYS A 293 29.81 12.98 6.59
CA LYS A 293 30.57 11.92 5.91
C LYS A 293 29.66 10.73 5.68
N ILE A 294 29.30 10.48 4.41
CA ILE A 294 28.45 9.34 4.05
C ILE A 294 29.12 8.03 4.47
N THR A 295 28.41 7.22 5.25
CA THR A 295 28.85 5.90 5.73
C THR A 295 28.26 4.79 4.88
N TYR A 296 26.97 4.89 4.52
CA TYR A 296 26.29 3.91 3.67
C TYR A 296 25.48 4.58 2.57
N VAL A 297 25.48 3.96 1.39
CA VAL A 297 24.61 4.32 0.27
C VAL A 297 23.74 3.13 -0.10
N TYR A 298 22.42 3.29 -0.07
CA TYR A 298 21.46 2.23 -0.33
C TYR A 298 21.18 2.08 -1.83
N VAL A 299 21.09 0.82 -2.27
CA VAL A 299 20.83 0.43 -3.64
C VAL A 299 19.40 -0.09 -3.73
N TYR A 300 18.58 0.61 -4.50
CA TYR A 300 17.24 0.20 -4.89
C TYR A 300 17.20 -0.04 -6.40
N ASP A 301 16.36 -0.96 -6.84
CA ASP A 301 16.01 -1.01 -8.26
C ASP A 301 14.97 0.06 -8.63
N LEU A 302 14.64 0.14 -9.92
CA LEU A 302 13.65 1.11 -10.41
C LEU A 302 12.22 0.83 -9.94
N SER A 303 11.95 -0.34 -9.34
CA SER A 303 10.69 -0.63 -8.68
C SER A 303 10.68 -0.22 -7.19
N GLY A 304 11.79 0.32 -6.69
CA GLY A 304 11.94 0.76 -5.30
C GLY A 304 12.21 -0.40 -4.33
N GLN A 305 12.58 -1.58 -4.82
CA GLN A 305 12.96 -2.72 -3.98
C GLN A 305 14.42 -2.59 -3.51
N LEU A 306 14.66 -2.80 -2.21
CA LEU A 306 15.98 -2.73 -1.59
C LEU A 306 16.82 -3.95 -1.96
N TRP A 307 18.07 -3.71 -2.38
CA TRP A 307 18.95 -4.75 -2.89
C TRP A 307 20.24 -4.89 -2.10
N ALA A 308 20.93 -3.78 -1.94
CA ALA A 308 22.24 -3.74 -1.32
C ALA A 308 22.45 -2.39 -0.65
N ARG A 309 23.57 -2.26 0.03
CA ARG A 309 24.18 -0.98 0.36
C ARG A 309 25.67 -1.03 0.10
N GLN A 310 26.25 0.09 -0.29
CA GLN A 310 27.69 0.26 -0.30
C GLN A 310 28.14 0.75 1.07
N ASP A 311 29.06 0.02 1.70
CA ASP A 311 29.83 0.54 2.82
C ASP A 311 30.93 1.45 2.28
N LYS A 312 30.87 2.75 2.59
CA LYS A 312 31.82 3.75 2.07
C LYS A 312 33.21 3.60 2.70
N ALA A 313 33.35 2.93 3.84
CA ALA A 313 34.65 2.69 4.44
C ALA A 313 35.45 1.62 3.66
N SER A 314 34.80 0.52 3.28
CA SER A 314 35.44 -0.57 2.50
C SER A 314 35.28 -0.44 0.98
N GLY A 315 34.32 0.36 0.53
CA GLY A 315 33.90 0.47 -0.88
C GLY A 315 33.10 -0.72 -1.39
N GLN A 316 32.84 -1.73 -0.56
CA GLN A 316 32.19 -2.98 -0.94
C GLN A 316 30.67 -2.93 -0.78
N LEU A 317 29.97 -3.79 -1.52
CA LEU A 317 28.54 -3.99 -1.35
C LEU A 317 28.22 -5.03 -0.27
N GLN A 318 27.14 -4.78 0.46
CA GLN A 318 26.50 -5.69 1.39
C GLN A 318 25.05 -5.90 0.91
N TYR A 319 24.59 -7.15 0.85
CA TYR A 319 23.38 -7.54 0.13
C TYR A 319 22.25 -7.92 1.08
N TYR A 320 21.11 -7.26 0.90
CA TYR A 320 19.91 -7.50 1.71
C TYR A 320 19.24 -8.80 1.29
N GLN A 321 18.80 -9.56 2.30
CA GLN A 321 18.01 -10.77 2.13
C GLN A 321 16.61 -10.48 2.67
N LEU A 322 15.62 -10.58 1.79
CA LEU A 322 14.23 -10.19 2.09
C LEU A 322 13.30 -11.40 2.08
N ASN A 323 12.29 -11.39 2.92
CA ASN A 323 11.15 -12.29 2.78
C ASN A 323 10.14 -11.75 1.74
N GLY A 324 9.01 -12.44 1.57
CA GLY A 324 7.96 -12.05 0.61
C GLY A 324 7.09 -10.87 1.07
N HIS A 325 7.22 -10.42 2.31
CA HIS A 325 6.62 -9.19 2.83
C HIS A 325 7.52 -7.97 2.62
N GLY A 326 8.80 -8.19 2.32
CA GLY A 326 9.82 -7.13 2.21
C GLY A 326 10.62 -6.90 3.48
N ASP A 327 10.46 -7.74 4.51
CA ASP A 327 11.22 -7.63 5.75
C ASP A 327 12.68 -8.03 5.50
N VAL A 328 13.61 -7.25 6.05
CA VAL A 328 15.04 -7.61 6.06
C VAL A 328 15.26 -8.75 7.05
N VAL A 329 15.50 -9.96 6.55
CA VAL A 329 15.78 -11.16 7.35
C VAL A 329 17.29 -11.44 7.48
N GLY A 330 18.10 -10.80 6.64
CA GLY A 330 19.55 -10.93 6.71
C GLY A 330 20.29 -9.91 5.84
N LEU A 331 21.59 -9.83 6.08
CA LEU A 331 22.55 -9.05 5.29
C LEU A 331 23.81 -9.91 5.12
N SER A 332 24.34 -10.01 3.91
CA SER A 332 25.58 -10.75 3.63
C SER A 332 26.60 -9.93 2.85
N ASP A 333 27.87 -10.30 2.93
CA ASP A 333 28.89 -9.74 2.04
C ASP A 333 28.83 -10.38 0.63
N SER A 334 29.73 -9.96 -0.27
CA SER A 334 29.79 -10.46 -1.66
C SER A 334 30.19 -11.93 -1.79
N THR A 335 30.68 -12.57 -0.72
CA THR A 335 30.98 -14.01 -0.71
C THR A 335 29.80 -14.83 -0.19
N GLY A 336 28.76 -14.15 0.33
CA GLY A 336 27.62 -14.75 0.99
C GLY A 336 27.84 -15.05 2.47
N LYS A 337 28.92 -14.52 3.07
CA LYS A 337 29.10 -14.59 4.52
C LYS A 337 28.01 -13.76 5.20
N GLU A 338 27.30 -14.37 6.14
CA GLU A 338 26.30 -13.68 6.96
C GLU A 338 26.97 -12.56 7.77
N LEU A 339 26.48 -11.34 7.58
CA LEU A 339 26.82 -10.18 8.38
C LEU A 339 25.78 -9.99 9.49
N ASN A 340 24.50 -9.97 9.10
CA ASN A 340 23.39 -9.80 10.04
C ASN A 340 22.29 -10.83 9.78
N SER A 341 21.53 -11.19 10.81
CA SER A 341 20.28 -11.95 10.69
C SER A 341 19.20 -11.45 11.65
N TYR A 342 17.96 -11.50 11.19
CA TYR A 342 16.80 -10.99 11.91
C TYR A 342 15.60 -11.92 11.80
N SER A 343 14.81 -11.99 12.86
CA SER A 343 13.45 -12.52 12.83
C SER A 343 12.52 -11.56 13.56
N TYR A 344 11.24 -11.53 13.17
CA TYR A 344 10.24 -10.63 13.72
C TYR A 344 8.98 -11.40 14.10
N ASP A 345 8.25 -10.88 15.09
CA ASP A 345 6.85 -11.23 15.24
C ASP A 345 6.02 -10.61 14.10
N ILE A 346 4.73 -10.98 14.01
CA ILE A 346 3.87 -10.49 12.92
C ILE A 346 3.65 -8.97 12.94
N TRP A 347 3.94 -8.30 14.05
CA TRP A 347 3.79 -6.84 14.19
C TRP A 347 5.10 -6.10 13.92
N GLY A 348 6.16 -6.79 13.50
CA GLY A 348 7.46 -6.19 13.19
C GLY A 348 8.38 -6.03 14.39
N GLY A 349 7.99 -6.57 15.55
CA GLY A 349 8.82 -6.59 16.73
C GLY A 349 9.97 -7.60 16.59
N PRO A 350 11.25 -7.21 16.70
CA PRO A 350 12.36 -8.12 16.53
C PRO A 350 12.40 -9.21 17.61
N GLU A 351 12.46 -10.48 17.20
CA GLU A 351 12.61 -11.62 18.11
C GLU A 351 14.05 -12.12 18.20
N THR A 352 14.76 -12.12 17.07
CA THR A 352 16.20 -12.42 17.02
C THR A 352 16.89 -11.28 16.28
N VAL A 353 17.98 -10.78 16.86
CA VAL A 353 18.84 -9.77 16.26
C VAL A 353 20.28 -10.23 16.41
N LYS A 354 20.94 -10.46 15.28
CA LYS A 354 22.38 -10.69 15.23
C LYS A 354 22.97 -9.69 14.24
N GLU A 355 23.82 -8.79 14.73
CA GLU A 355 24.47 -7.78 13.89
C GLU A 355 25.99 -7.83 14.07
N THR A 356 26.71 -7.92 12.96
CA THR A 356 28.16 -7.67 12.91
C THR A 356 28.48 -6.31 12.31
N VAL A 357 27.51 -5.72 11.60
CA VAL A 357 27.56 -4.37 11.05
C VAL A 357 26.27 -3.63 11.40
N PRO A 358 26.30 -2.31 11.64
CA PRO A 358 25.08 -1.55 11.98
C PRO A 358 24.11 -1.56 10.80
N ASN A 359 22.79 -1.60 11.05
CA ASN A 359 21.79 -1.53 9.99
C ASN A 359 20.48 -0.94 10.50
N VAL A 360 20.04 0.16 9.87
CA VAL A 360 18.79 0.84 10.23
C VAL A 360 17.58 0.29 9.46
N LEU A 361 17.74 -0.36 8.31
CA LEU A 361 16.60 -0.87 7.54
C LEU A 361 16.24 -2.30 7.99
N ARG A 362 15.08 -2.49 8.63
CA ARG A 362 14.67 -3.76 9.25
C ARG A 362 13.32 -4.26 8.72
N TYR A 363 12.29 -4.31 9.58
CA TYR A 363 10.95 -4.79 9.22
C TYR A 363 10.35 -3.96 8.07
N ALA A 364 9.68 -4.60 7.11
CA ALA A 364 9.20 -3.99 5.86
C ALA A 364 10.26 -3.19 5.05
N GLY A 365 11.55 -3.35 5.35
CA GLY A 365 12.63 -2.57 4.73
C GLY A 365 12.69 -1.12 5.21
N GLU A 366 12.07 -0.80 6.36
CA GLU A 366 11.93 0.56 6.88
C GLU A 366 12.88 0.85 8.05
N TYR A 367 13.08 2.13 8.31
CA TYR A 367 14.02 2.62 9.32
C TYR A 367 13.62 2.19 10.74
N TRP A 368 14.57 1.65 11.48
CA TRP A 368 14.47 1.21 12.86
C TRP A 368 15.46 1.95 13.75
N ASP A 369 14.97 2.53 14.84
CA ASP A 369 15.81 3.08 15.89
C ASP A 369 15.99 2.03 17.00
N ASP A 370 17.22 1.53 17.15
CA ASP A 370 17.54 0.48 18.12
C ASP A 370 17.38 0.96 19.57
N THR A 371 17.64 2.24 19.84
CA THR A 371 17.57 2.78 21.20
C THR A 371 16.13 2.98 21.63
N THR A 372 15.28 3.55 20.77
CA THR A 372 13.88 3.84 21.13
C THR A 372 12.95 2.66 20.84
N GLY A 373 13.37 1.69 20.04
CA GLY A 373 12.56 0.54 19.64
C GLY A 373 11.40 0.92 18.73
N LEU A 374 11.49 2.09 18.06
CA LEU A 374 10.48 2.60 17.16
C LEU A 374 10.90 2.45 15.70
N GLN A 375 9.91 2.22 14.84
CA GLN A 375 10.06 2.24 13.40
C GLN A 375 9.60 3.58 12.83
N TYR A 376 10.40 4.19 11.97
CA TYR A 376 10.05 5.44 11.31
C TYR A 376 9.41 5.18 9.95
N LEU A 377 8.18 5.66 9.77
CA LEU A 377 7.38 5.50 8.55
C LEU A 377 7.05 6.86 7.94
N ARG A 378 8.04 7.77 7.83
CA ARG A 378 7.90 9.13 7.26
C ARG A 378 7.00 10.02 8.10
N ALA A 379 5.68 9.97 7.88
CA ALA A 379 4.76 10.85 8.59
C ALA A 379 4.62 10.52 10.07
N ARG A 380 4.83 9.24 10.45
CA ARG A 380 4.61 8.76 11.81
C ARG A 380 5.68 7.76 12.26
N TRP A 381 5.84 7.68 13.58
CA TRP A 381 6.59 6.62 14.24
C TRP A 381 5.64 5.51 14.68
N TYR A 382 6.05 4.27 14.44
CA TYR A 382 5.32 3.06 14.79
C TYR A 382 6.04 2.33 15.93
N ASP A 383 5.26 1.90 16.92
CA ASP A 383 5.74 1.02 18.00
C ASP A 383 5.20 -0.39 17.77
N PRO A 384 6.05 -1.38 17.42
CA PRO A 384 5.61 -2.78 17.31
C PRO A 384 5.27 -3.43 18.66
N GLY A 385 5.73 -2.85 19.78
CA GLY A 385 5.42 -3.30 21.13
C GLY A 385 3.92 -3.24 21.40
N THR A 386 3.35 -2.06 21.17
CA THR A 386 1.90 -1.82 21.19
C THR A 386 1.23 -2.11 19.86
N ALA A 387 1.98 -2.31 18.79
CA ALA A 387 1.52 -2.49 17.42
C ALA A 387 0.55 -1.38 16.96
N ARG A 388 0.94 -0.13 17.22
CA ARG A 388 0.23 1.10 16.86
C ARG A 388 1.19 2.23 16.50
N PHE A 389 0.66 3.24 15.83
CA PHE A 389 1.39 4.50 15.65
C PHE A 389 1.46 5.29 16.96
N MET A 390 2.57 6.00 17.16
CA MET A 390 2.85 6.85 18.32
C MET A 390 2.18 8.23 18.23
N GLY A 391 1.55 8.55 17.10
CA GLY A 391 0.85 9.80 16.85
C GLY A 391 -0.39 9.56 15.99
N GLU A 392 -1.37 10.44 16.12
CA GLU A 392 -2.58 10.41 15.30
C GLU A 392 -2.23 10.69 13.83
N ASP A 393 -2.91 10.00 12.92
CA ASP A 393 -2.79 10.25 11.49
C ASP A 393 -3.23 11.67 11.13
N THR A 394 -2.39 12.39 10.38
CA THR A 394 -2.81 13.68 9.81
C THR A 394 -3.78 13.46 8.63
N TYR A 395 -3.76 12.27 8.01
CA TYR A 395 -4.78 11.84 7.08
C TYR A 395 -6.05 11.40 7.83
N GLN A 396 -7.16 12.09 7.57
CA GLN A 396 -8.43 11.91 8.29
C GLN A 396 -9.22 10.65 7.89
N GLY A 397 -8.69 9.85 6.95
CA GLY A 397 -9.36 8.68 6.40
C GLY A 397 -10.46 8.99 5.40
N GLU A 398 -11.14 7.94 4.94
CA GLU A 398 -12.28 7.98 4.04
C GLU A 398 -13.56 7.57 4.78
N MET A 399 -14.63 8.36 4.66
CA MET A 399 -15.93 8.00 5.26
C MET A 399 -16.51 6.67 4.73
N SER A 400 -16.06 6.22 3.56
CA SER A 400 -16.46 4.94 2.98
C SER A 400 -15.62 3.73 3.44
N ASP A 401 -14.52 3.96 4.16
CA ASP A 401 -13.69 2.90 4.75
C ASP A 401 -13.51 3.15 6.26
N PRO A 402 -14.38 2.55 7.10
CA PRO A 402 -14.30 2.72 8.54
C PRO A 402 -12.94 2.34 9.16
N ARG A 403 -12.15 1.46 8.52
CA ARG A 403 -10.82 1.06 9.01
C ARG A 403 -9.84 2.24 8.95
N SER A 404 -10.00 3.11 7.96
CA SER A 404 -9.15 4.30 7.76
C SER A 404 -9.43 5.43 8.76
N LEU A 405 -10.53 5.34 9.52
CA LEU A 405 -10.90 6.35 10.52
C LEU A 405 -10.21 6.13 11.89
N ASN A 406 -9.50 5.00 12.06
CA ASN A 406 -8.68 4.78 13.25
C ASN A 406 -7.28 5.36 13.03
N GLY A 407 -7.06 6.60 13.49
CA GLY A 407 -5.81 7.35 13.28
C GLY A 407 -4.55 6.77 13.93
N TYR A 408 -4.63 5.62 14.62
CA TYR A 408 -3.49 4.98 15.28
C TYR A 408 -3.29 3.52 14.85
N ALA A 409 -4.20 2.95 14.05
CA ALA A 409 -4.10 1.55 13.63
C ALA A 409 -2.94 1.39 12.64
N TYR A 410 -2.07 0.42 12.89
CA TYR A 410 -1.07 0.02 11.92
C TYR A 410 -1.71 -0.94 10.90
N VAL A 411 -1.58 -0.61 9.62
CA VAL A 411 -1.90 -1.47 8.47
C VAL A 411 -3.25 -2.22 8.56
N ALA A 412 -4.28 -1.50 8.99
CA ALA A 412 -5.63 -2.03 9.20
C ALA A 412 -5.70 -3.30 10.07
N ASN A 413 -4.74 -3.50 10.97
CA ASN A 413 -4.57 -4.70 11.79
C ASN A 413 -4.35 -5.99 10.98
N ASN A 414 -3.73 -5.91 9.80
CA ASN A 414 -3.31 -7.07 9.02
C ASN A 414 -1.87 -6.88 8.47
N PRO A 415 -0.86 -7.03 9.35
CA PRO A 415 0.54 -6.75 9.03
C PRO A 415 1.23 -7.86 8.24
N LEU A 416 0.50 -8.89 7.82
CA LEU A 416 1.05 -9.99 7.02
C LEU A 416 0.99 -9.70 5.51
N ILE A 417 0.06 -8.84 5.08
CA ILE A 417 -0.15 -8.53 3.65
C ILE A 417 0.00 -7.05 3.32
N TYR A 418 0.03 -6.19 4.34
CA TYR A 418 0.06 -4.75 4.19
C TYR A 418 1.29 -4.16 4.88
N ILE A 419 1.88 -3.17 4.22
CA ILE A 419 2.91 -2.28 4.75
C ILE A 419 2.41 -0.84 4.68
N ASP A 420 2.95 0.07 5.49
CA ASP A 420 2.68 1.51 5.37
C ASP A 420 3.95 2.29 5.05
N PRO A 421 4.25 2.54 3.76
CA PRO A 421 5.47 3.24 3.34
C PRO A 421 5.40 4.75 3.50
N SER A 422 4.26 5.30 3.92
CA SER A 422 4.06 6.75 4.03
C SER A 422 3.83 7.21 5.46
N GLY A 423 3.43 6.27 6.32
CA GLY A 423 2.87 6.56 7.63
C GLY A 423 1.49 7.19 7.53
N HIS A 424 0.75 7.02 6.44
CA HIS A 424 -0.63 7.52 6.27
C HIS A 424 -1.58 6.47 5.71
N TYR A 425 -1.06 5.59 4.86
CA TYR A 425 -1.88 4.68 4.11
C TYR A 425 -1.13 3.38 3.86
N PHE A 426 -1.78 2.30 4.27
CA PHE A 426 -1.27 0.96 4.06
C PHE A 426 -1.54 0.49 2.64
N GLU A 427 -0.59 -0.24 2.06
CA GLU A 427 -0.68 -0.79 0.72
C GLU A 427 -0.13 -2.22 0.70
N THR A 428 -0.62 -3.05 -0.23
CA THR A 428 0.01 -4.35 -0.52
C THR A 428 1.23 -4.13 -1.42
N LEU A 429 2.15 -5.09 -1.46
CA LEU A 429 3.26 -5.06 -2.43
C LEU A 429 2.75 -5.04 -3.89
N ASP A 430 1.67 -5.77 -4.18
CA ASP A 430 1.01 -5.74 -5.49
C ASP A 430 0.48 -4.33 -5.86
N TYR A 431 -0.02 -3.58 -4.88
CA TYR A 431 -0.46 -2.18 -5.08
C TYR A 431 0.71 -1.26 -5.43
N GLN A 432 1.88 -1.45 -4.79
CA GLN A 432 3.09 -0.70 -5.15
C GLN A 432 3.55 -1.01 -6.57
N GLU A 433 3.57 -2.30 -6.94
CA GLU A 433 3.88 -2.74 -8.30
C GLU A 433 2.94 -2.09 -9.33
N LEU A 434 1.63 -2.09 -9.05
CA LEU A 434 0.63 -1.45 -9.90
C LEU A 434 0.91 0.05 -10.07
N ARG A 435 1.19 0.76 -8.98
CA ARG A 435 1.49 2.19 -9.00
C ARG A 435 2.67 2.50 -9.93
N ILE A 436 3.70 1.68 -9.88
CA ILE A 436 4.91 1.82 -10.71
C ILE A 436 4.56 1.55 -12.17
N LEU A 437 3.90 0.42 -12.46
CA LEU A 437 3.48 0.07 -13.82
C LEU A 437 2.57 1.14 -14.45
N LEU A 438 1.67 1.76 -13.68
CA LEU A 438 0.84 2.86 -14.17
C LEU A 438 1.64 4.15 -14.43
N ASN A 439 2.63 4.45 -13.58
CA ASN A 439 3.55 5.58 -13.81
C ASN A 439 4.39 5.36 -15.07
N GLU A 440 4.88 4.15 -15.29
CA GLU A 440 5.61 3.80 -16.51
C GLU A 440 4.71 3.85 -17.74
N ALA A 441 3.51 3.27 -17.66
CA ALA A 441 2.53 3.28 -18.74
C ALA A 441 2.22 4.73 -19.16
N ARG A 442 2.06 5.64 -18.20
CA ARG A 442 1.84 7.07 -18.46
C ARG A 442 2.94 7.70 -19.31
N VAL A 443 4.20 7.34 -19.07
CA VAL A 443 5.35 7.90 -19.82
C VAL A 443 5.52 7.20 -21.17
N LYS A 444 5.42 5.87 -21.20
CA LYS A 444 5.74 5.04 -22.38
C LYS A 444 4.60 4.97 -23.40
N SER A 445 3.35 5.10 -22.97
CA SER A 445 2.18 4.81 -23.79
C SER A 445 1.53 6.05 -24.39
N SER A 446 2.29 7.11 -24.67
CA SER A 446 1.79 8.43 -25.12
C SER A 446 1.04 8.42 -26.47
N SER A 447 0.99 7.29 -27.16
CA SER A 447 0.23 7.07 -28.38
C SER A 447 -0.44 5.70 -28.35
N SER A 448 -1.74 5.63 -28.70
CA SER A 448 -2.48 4.36 -28.81
C SER A 448 -1.99 3.46 -29.95
N LYS A 449 -1.13 4.00 -30.81
CA LYS A 449 -0.42 3.28 -31.88
C LYS A 449 0.94 2.74 -31.42
N ASN A 450 1.42 3.09 -30.22
CA ASN A 450 2.65 2.53 -29.67
C ASN A 450 2.44 1.04 -29.33
N GLN A 451 3.43 0.20 -29.66
CA GLN A 451 3.45 -1.20 -29.25
C GLN A 451 3.39 -1.32 -27.72
N ASP A 452 4.07 -0.43 -26.99
CA ASP A 452 4.08 -0.42 -25.52
C ASP A 452 2.69 -0.15 -24.94
N TYR A 453 1.87 0.66 -25.62
CA TYR A 453 0.54 1.02 -25.15
C TYR A 453 -0.35 -0.22 -24.99
N GLN A 454 -0.43 -1.08 -26.02
CA GLN A 454 -1.26 -2.28 -25.95
C GLN A 454 -0.69 -3.30 -24.95
N LEU A 455 0.63 -3.41 -24.91
CA LEU A 455 1.32 -4.34 -24.03
C LEU A 455 1.07 -4.03 -22.54
N TYR A 456 1.32 -2.80 -22.10
CA TYR A 456 1.04 -2.38 -20.72
C TYR A 456 -0.45 -2.46 -20.38
N LYS A 457 -1.32 -2.05 -21.32
CA LYS A 457 -2.78 -2.10 -21.15
C LYS A 457 -3.26 -3.53 -20.90
N ASP A 458 -2.80 -4.48 -21.68
CA ASP A 458 -3.21 -5.88 -21.53
C ASP A 458 -2.59 -6.54 -20.29
N PHE A 459 -1.32 -6.25 -20.02
CA PHE A 459 -0.61 -6.77 -18.86
C PHE A 459 -1.27 -6.32 -17.55
N ILE A 460 -1.42 -5.00 -17.35
CA ILE A 460 -2.02 -4.42 -16.14
C ILE A 460 -3.46 -4.91 -15.98
N ARG A 461 -4.27 -4.87 -17.05
CA ARG A 461 -5.67 -5.32 -16.99
C ARG A 461 -5.79 -6.77 -16.50
N LYS A 462 -4.89 -7.64 -16.97
CA LYS A 462 -4.92 -9.07 -16.65
C LYS A 462 -4.33 -9.38 -15.28
N ARG A 463 -3.20 -8.75 -14.92
CA ARG A 463 -2.49 -8.93 -13.64
C ARG A 463 -3.33 -8.48 -12.45
N TYR A 464 -4.07 -7.38 -12.59
CA TYR A 464 -4.87 -6.79 -11.51
C TYR A 464 -6.37 -7.03 -11.69
N ASP A 465 -6.73 -7.94 -12.60
CA ASP A 465 -8.10 -8.33 -12.97
C ASP A 465 -9.09 -7.16 -13.04
N PHE A 466 -8.68 -6.05 -13.66
CA PHE A 466 -9.52 -4.86 -13.75
C PHE A 466 -10.83 -5.11 -14.50
N SER A 467 -10.91 -6.19 -15.26
CA SER A 467 -12.16 -6.63 -15.89
C SER A 467 -13.20 -7.02 -14.84
N SER A 468 -12.81 -7.78 -13.81
CA SER A 468 -13.68 -8.11 -12.68
C SER A 468 -13.95 -6.88 -11.81
N VAL A 469 -12.92 -6.06 -11.52
CA VAL A 469 -13.03 -4.83 -10.71
C VAL A 469 -14.11 -3.89 -11.23
N PHE A 470 -14.15 -3.66 -12.54
CA PHE A 470 -15.10 -2.72 -13.16
C PHE A 470 -16.35 -3.39 -13.76
N GLY A 471 -16.48 -4.72 -13.69
CA GLY A 471 -17.57 -5.44 -14.37
C GLY A 471 -17.49 -5.37 -15.90
N GLY A 472 -16.29 -5.20 -16.45
CA GLY A 472 -15.99 -5.14 -17.88
C GLY A 472 -14.79 -4.23 -18.22
N ALA A 473 -14.19 -4.44 -19.40
CA ALA A 473 -12.96 -3.75 -19.80
C ALA A 473 -13.14 -2.26 -20.17
N ASN A 474 -14.36 -1.78 -20.38
CA ASN A 474 -14.59 -0.43 -20.94
C ASN A 474 -14.14 0.70 -20.00
N GLN A 475 -14.42 0.58 -18.70
CA GLN A 475 -14.02 1.59 -17.73
C GLN A 475 -12.51 1.59 -17.52
N TYR A 476 -11.90 0.41 -17.42
CA TYR A 476 -10.44 0.28 -17.41
C TYR A 476 -9.81 0.94 -18.63
N ASN A 477 -10.28 0.60 -19.84
CA ASN A 477 -9.76 1.17 -21.08
C ASN A 477 -9.84 2.69 -21.07
N TYR A 478 -10.98 3.25 -20.68
CA TYR A 478 -11.16 4.70 -20.60
C TYR A 478 -10.16 5.38 -19.64
N LEU A 479 -10.01 4.83 -18.42
CA LEU A 479 -9.09 5.37 -17.43
C LEU A 479 -7.63 5.22 -17.88
N TYR A 480 -7.28 4.09 -18.49
CA TYR A 480 -5.96 3.86 -19.05
C TYR A 480 -5.65 4.85 -20.19
N ASP A 481 -6.61 5.15 -21.05
CA ASP A 481 -6.42 6.09 -22.16
C ASP A 481 -6.26 7.53 -21.64
N LEU A 482 -6.95 7.90 -20.56
CA LEU A 482 -6.76 9.19 -19.88
C LEU A 482 -5.41 9.27 -19.17
N LEU A 483 -5.00 8.21 -18.47
CA LEU A 483 -3.70 8.10 -17.82
C LEU A 483 -2.58 8.36 -18.83
N THR A 484 -2.66 7.74 -19.99
CA THR A 484 -1.62 7.77 -21.03
C THR A 484 -1.73 8.97 -21.98
N GLY A 485 -2.74 9.82 -21.81
CA GLY A 485 -2.99 10.97 -22.70
C GLY A 485 -3.37 10.57 -24.14
N THR A 486 -3.78 9.31 -24.35
CA THR A 486 -4.20 8.76 -25.65
C THR A 486 -5.71 8.82 -25.86
N SER A 487 -6.44 9.25 -24.83
CA SER A 487 -7.87 9.42 -24.86
C SER A 487 -8.30 10.37 -25.99
N GLY A 488 -9.39 10.04 -26.67
CA GLY A 488 -10.06 10.95 -27.60
C GLY A 488 -10.78 12.14 -26.91
N TYR A 489 -10.79 12.16 -25.57
CA TYR A 489 -11.32 13.26 -24.76
C TYR A 489 -10.20 14.27 -24.39
N LYS A 490 -10.55 15.48 -23.91
CA LYS A 490 -9.55 16.50 -23.51
C LYS A 490 -8.53 15.93 -22.52
N ASN A 491 -7.25 15.93 -22.86
CA ASN A 491 -6.13 15.46 -22.03
C ASN A 491 -5.47 16.62 -21.26
N SER A 492 -4.97 16.33 -20.05
CA SER A 492 -4.20 17.27 -19.21
C SER A 492 -3.46 16.49 -18.13
N ALA A 493 -2.33 17.00 -17.62
CA ALA A 493 -1.57 16.37 -16.53
C ALA A 493 -2.46 16.00 -15.33
N GLY A 494 -3.29 16.93 -14.85
CA GLY A 494 -4.21 16.67 -13.74
C GLY A 494 -5.28 15.59 -14.01
N LYS A 495 -5.63 15.32 -15.29
CA LYS A 495 -6.54 14.20 -15.64
C LYS A 495 -5.81 12.87 -15.69
N SER A 496 -4.56 12.87 -16.12
CA SER A 496 -3.70 11.69 -16.08
C SER A 496 -3.48 11.25 -14.63
N ASP A 497 -3.13 12.18 -13.74
CA ASP A 497 -2.99 11.93 -12.31
C ASP A 497 -4.31 11.44 -11.68
N TRP A 498 -5.43 12.08 -12.02
CA TRP A 498 -6.74 11.63 -11.57
C TRP A 498 -7.04 10.20 -12.03
N ALA A 499 -6.82 9.86 -13.30
CA ALA A 499 -7.09 8.52 -13.83
C ALA A 499 -6.20 7.44 -13.17
N ARG A 500 -4.92 7.76 -12.91
CA ARG A 500 -4.02 6.91 -12.11
C ARG A 500 -4.62 6.63 -10.74
N GLY A 501 -5.05 7.68 -10.04
CA GLY A 501 -5.69 7.58 -8.74
C GLY A 501 -6.94 6.70 -8.79
N GLN A 502 -7.79 6.85 -9.82
CA GLN A 502 -8.98 6.00 -9.97
C GLN A 502 -8.64 4.51 -10.18
N LEU A 503 -7.63 4.18 -10.98
CA LEU A 503 -7.21 2.79 -11.20
C LEU A 503 -6.65 2.17 -9.92
N LEU A 504 -5.81 2.90 -9.19
CA LEU A 504 -5.25 2.46 -7.91
C LEU A 504 -6.36 2.27 -6.86
N SER A 505 -7.21 3.29 -6.66
CA SER A 505 -8.33 3.19 -5.72
C SER A 505 -9.32 2.08 -6.09
N ALA A 506 -9.52 1.79 -7.38
CA ALA A 506 -10.40 0.71 -7.80
C ALA A 506 -9.83 -0.67 -7.45
N TYR A 507 -8.53 -0.88 -7.65
CA TYR A 507 -7.87 -2.13 -7.23
C TYR A 507 -7.97 -2.31 -5.71
N GLN A 508 -7.59 -1.29 -4.95
CA GLN A 508 -7.62 -1.31 -3.48
C GLN A 508 -9.03 -1.50 -2.92
N LYS A 509 -10.03 -0.77 -3.43
CA LYS A 509 -11.43 -0.93 -3.01
C LYS A 509 -12.01 -2.27 -3.43
N TRP A 510 -11.56 -2.88 -4.52
CA TRP A 510 -12.03 -4.20 -4.91
C TRP A 510 -11.49 -5.27 -3.97
N THR A 511 -10.19 -5.22 -3.65
CA THR A 511 -9.60 -6.09 -2.63
C THR A 511 -10.27 -5.90 -1.28
N ASP A 512 -10.67 -4.66 -0.95
CA ASP A 512 -11.40 -4.34 0.30
C ASP A 512 -12.91 -4.68 0.24
N ALA A 513 -13.56 -4.62 -0.92
CA ALA A 513 -14.99 -4.87 -1.08
C ALA A 513 -15.31 -6.38 -1.10
N GLU A 514 -14.38 -7.25 -1.51
CA GLU A 514 -14.51 -8.69 -1.29
C GLU A 514 -14.58 -9.00 0.22
N VAL A 515 -13.85 -8.23 1.04
CA VAL A 515 -13.90 -8.28 2.52
C VAL A 515 -15.27 -7.84 3.04
N LEU A 516 -15.75 -6.68 2.62
CA LEU A 516 -17.06 -6.14 3.04
C LEU A 516 -18.23 -6.99 2.55
N GLY A 517 -18.10 -7.61 1.37
CA GLY A 517 -19.09 -8.51 0.80
C GLY A 517 -19.26 -9.79 1.63
N ILE A 518 -18.19 -10.29 2.24
CA ILE A 518 -18.23 -11.45 3.14
C ILE A 518 -18.74 -11.07 4.53
N ALA A 519 -18.37 -9.90 5.05
CA ALA A 519 -18.98 -9.36 6.27
C ALA A 519 -20.50 -9.19 6.14
N ALA A 520 -20.99 -8.78 4.95
CA ALA A 520 -22.41 -8.69 4.64
C ALA A 520 -23.09 -10.06 4.39
N MET A 521 -22.33 -11.13 4.17
CA MET A 521 -22.86 -12.51 4.05
C MET A 521 -22.79 -13.31 5.36
N GLY A 522 -22.07 -12.82 6.38
CA GLY A 522 -22.05 -13.36 7.74
C GLY A 522 -23.27 -13.00 8.60
N MET A 523 -24.14 -12.12 8.11
CA MET A 523 -25.50 -11.96 8.60
C MET A 523 -26.46 -12.13 7.42
N ILE A 524 -27.43 -13.05 7.56
CA ILE A 524 -28.50 -13.40 6.61
C ILE A 524 -28.21 -14.67 5.82
N GLY A 525 -28.87 -15.75 6.25
CA GLY A 525 -28.93 -17.01 5.54
C GLY A 525 -29.71 -16.95 4.23
N ASN A 526 -29.23 -17.80 3.32
CA ASN A 526 -29.96 -18.54 2.30
C ASN A 526 -30.67 -17.79 1.16
N THR A 527 -29.95 -17.79 0.03
CA THR A 527 -30.34 -18.11 -1.37
C THR A 527 -31.48 -17.39 -2.09
N GLY A 528 -31.18 -17.07 -3.37
CA GLY A 528 -32.16 -17.10 -4.45
C GLY A 528 -32.08 -15.96 -5.46
N GLY A 529 -31.09 -15.99 -6.36
CA GLY A 529 -31.03 -15.05 -7.48
C GLY A 529 -32.08 -15.34 -8.58
N LYS A 530 -32.51 -14.29 -9.30
CA LYS A 530 -32.71 -14.27 -10.75
C LYS A 530 -32.78 -12.82 -11.28
N SER A 531 -32.00 -12.58 -12.33
CA SER A 531 -31.78 -11.35 -13.12
C SER A 531 -32.91 -11.12 -14.14
N VAL A 532 -33.22 -9.87 -14.53
CA VAL A 532 -33.51 -9.47 -15.94
C VAL A 532 -33.19 -7.98 -16.20
N LYS A 533 -32.67 -7.73 -17.42
CA LYS A 533 -32.22 -6.50 -18.11
C LYS A 533 -33.30 -5.42 -18.39
N GLY A 534 -32.87 -4.15 -18.46
CA GLY A 534 -33.54 -3.05 -19.18
C GLY A 534 -32.64 -1.81 -19.32
N ARG A 535 -32.44 -1.30 -20.55
CA ARG A 535 -31.58 -0.16 -20.92
C ARG A 535 -32.05 1.17 -20.31
N THR A 536 -31.13 1.90 -19.67
CA THR A 536 -31.23 3.38 -19.56
C THR A 536 -29.84 4.00 -19.53
N THR A 537 -29.69 5.08 -20.29
CA THR A 537 -28.48 5.87 -20.53
C THR A 537 -28.06 6.69 -19.32
N GLY A 538 -26.75 6.72 -19.01
CA GLY A 538 -26.10 7.69 -18.12
C GLY A 538 -25.91 7.21 -16.67
N PHE A 539 -24.64 7.08 -16.27
CA PHE A 539 -24.11 6.56 -14.99
C PHE A 539 -24.18 5.03 -14.82
N THR A 540 -23.04 4.38 -15.07
CA THR A 540 -22.85 2.93 -14.87
C THR A 540 -22.88 2.60 -13.38
N LYS A 541 -24.00 2.05 -12.93
CA LYS A 541 -24.15 1.29 -11.67
C LYS A 541 -23.14 0.12 -11.70
N ILE A 542 -22.16 0.11 -10.80
CA ILE A 542 -21.31 -1.05 -10.54
C ILE A 542 -22.21 -2.14 -9.92
N SER A 543 -22.47 -3.21 -10.67
CA SER A 543 -23.37 -4.31 -10.26
C SER A 543 -22.56 -5.42 -9.58
N PHE A 544 -22.37 -5.31 -8.26
CA PHE A 544 -21.61 -6.24 -7.42
C PHE A 544 -22.25 -7.64 -7.18
N LYS A 545 -23.35 -8.02 -7.83
CA LYS A 545 -24.13 -9.21 -7.41
C LYS A 545 -24.20 -10.41 -8.35
N THR A 546 -23.57 -10.39 -9.53
CA THR A 546 -23.83 -11.44 -10.54
C THR A 546 -22.70 -12.44 -10.81
N ASP A 547 -21.46 -12.18 -10.38
CA ASP A 547 -20.34 -13.05 -10.79
C ASP A 547 -19.89 -14.06 -9.72
N LEU A 548 -20.02 -13.72 -8.42
CA LEU A 548 -19.69 -14.64 -7.32
C LEU A 548 -20.71 -15.79 -7.19
N PHE A 549 -22.01 -15.49 -7.40
CA PHE A 549 -23.10 -16.46 -7.22
C PHE A 549 -23.10 -17.55 -8.31
N ASN A 550 -22.67 -17.21 -9.53
CA ASN A 550 -22.61 -18.15 -10.66
C ASN A 550 -21.42 -19.12 -10.57
N ARG A 551 -20.35 -18.77 -9.84
CA ARG A 551 -19.23 -19.69 -9.59
C ARG A 551 -19.56 -20.72 -8.49
N TYR A 552 -20.45 -20.37 -7.55
CA TYR A 552 -20.84 -21.25 -6.44
C TYR A 552 -21.93 -22.28 -6.81
N GLN A 553 -22.83 -21.96 -7.75
CA GLN A 553 -23.92 -22.88 -8.15
C GLN A 553 -23.46 -24.09 -8.98
N LYS A 554 -22.22 -24.14 -9.47
CA LYS A 554 -21.78 -25.21 -10.36
C LYS A 554 -21.50 -26.54 -9.66
N HIS A 555 -21.66 -26.64 -8.34
CA HIS A 555 -21.31 -27.84 -7.57
C HIS A 555 -22.34 -28.43 -6.61
N VAL A 556 -23.59 -27.94 -6.53
CA VAL A 556 -24.60 -28.65 -5.72
C VAL A 556 -26.00 -28.49 -6.34
N PHE A 557 -26.70 -29.62 -6.48
CA PHE A 557 -28.12 -29.84 -6.88
C PHE A 557 -28.43 -30.12 -8.37
N SER A 558 -28.86 -31.36 -8.64
CA SER A 558 -29.38 -31.84 -9.92
C SER A 558 -30.83 -31.36 -10.15
N THR A 559 -31.20 -31.24 -11.42
CA THR A 559 -32.48 -30.69 -11.92
C THR A 559 -33.57 -31.74 -12.08
N ASP A 560 -34.03 -32.34 -10.99
CA ASP A 560 -35.24 -33.15 -11.01
C ASP A 560 -36.40 -32.38 -10.38
N HIS A 561 -37.54 -32.32 -11.08
CA HIS A 561 -38.86 -31.75 -10.69
C HIS A 561 -39.27 -30.40 -11.32
N ILE A 562 -39.18 -30.29 -12.65
CA ILE A 562 -40.06 -29.41 -13.45
C ILE A 562 -40.75 -30.24 -14.53
N LYS A 563 -42.08 -30.30 -14.50
CA LYS A 563 -42.90 -30.73 -15.64
C LYS A 563 -44.00 -29.69 -15.88
N ASP A 564 -44.03 -29.14 -17.08
CA ASP A 564 -45.09 -28.29 -17.67
C ASP A 564 -45.44 -26.96 -16.96
N GLY A 565 -44.48 -26.33 -16.28
CA GLY A 565 -44.44 -24.86 -16.18
C GLY A 565 -45.57 -24.16 -15.41
N ILE A 566 -46.34 -24.83 -14.55
CA ILE A 566 -47.37 -24.20 -13.71
C ILE A 566 -47.21 -24.64 -12.25
N MET A 567 -46.99 -23.68 -11.35
CA MET A 567 -47.03 -23.90 -9.90
C MET A 567 -48.32 -23.28 -9.33
N LYS A 568 -49.21 -24.12 -8.75
CA LYS A 568 -50.44 -23.67 -8.06
C LYS A 568 -50.08 -23.11 -6.67
N LEU A 569 -50.57 -21.91 -6.35
CA LEU A 569 -50.41 -21.29 -5.02
C LEU A 569 -51.59 -21.69 -4.09
N GLY A 570 -51.28 -22.29 -2.94
CA GLY A 570 -52.24 -22.68 -1.91
C GLY A 570 -52.12 -21.86 -0.61
N LYS A 571 -53.28 -21.50 -0.04
CA LYS A 571 -53.65 -21.19 1.37
C LYS A 571 -52.78 -20.37 2.35
N ASP A 572 -51.60 -19.84 2.02
CA ASP A 572 -50.74 -19.19 3.04
C ASP A 572 -50.85 -17.65 3.19
N LYS A 573 -52.06 -17.09 3.10
CA LYS A 573 -52.27 -15.64 3.38
C LYS A 573 -52.57 -15.31 4.85
N GLN A 574 -53.05 -16.25 5.67
CA GLN A 574 -53.27 -16.00 7.11
C GLN A 574 -52.00 -16.19 7.95
N SER A 575 -51.11 -17.10 7.56
CA SER A 575 -49.84 -17.39 8.27
C SER A 575 -48.86 -16.20 8.23
N ILE A 576 -48.79 -15.51 7.09
CA ILE A 576 -47.93 -14.33 6.91
C ILE A 576 -48.47 -13.11 7.68
N PHE A 577 -49.78 -13.00 7.87
CA PHE A 577 -50.39 -11.86 8.55
C PHE A 577 -50.25 -11.95 10.07
N SER A 578 -50.39 -13.15 10.64
CA SER A 578 -50.24 -13.39 12.09
C SER A 578 -48.79 -13.23 12.57
N SER A 579 -47.78 -13.37 11.71
CA SER A 579 -46.37 -13.23 12.09
C SER A 579 -45.89 -11.77 12.19
N ILE A 580 -46.61 -10.83 11.58
CA ILE A 580 -46.24 -9.40 11.55
C ILE A 580 -46.91 -8.61 12.70
N THR A 581 -48.13 -8.99 13.12
CA THR A 581 -48.90 -8.24 14.13
C THR A 581 -48.50 -8.51 15.59
N GLY A 582 -47.59 -9.44 15.85
CA GLY A 582 -47.14 -9.75 17.22
C GLY A 582 -46.23 -8.69 17.87
N LYS A 583 -45.76 -7.67 17.13
CA LYS A 583 -44.77 -6.69 17.62
C LYS A 583 -45.18 -5.22 17.50
N ILE A 584 -46.38 -4.93 17.01
CA ILE A 584 -46.90 -3.58 16.85
C ILE A 584 -48.35 -3.65 17.33
N GLY A 585 -48.71 -2.90 18.38
CA GLY A 585 -50.01 -3.01 19.05
C GLY A 585 -51.22 -3.04 18.11
N SER A 586 -52.35 -3.57 18.61
CA SER A 586 -53.54 -3.94 17.84
C SER A 586 -53.92 -2.92 16.75
N VAL A 587 -53.74 -3.30 15.48
CA VAL A 587 -54.19 -2.53 14.32
C VAL A 587 -55.53 -3.12 13.85
N ASP A 588 -56.55 -2.27 13.72
CA ASP A 588 -57.88 -2.65 13.23
C ASP A 588 -57.89 -2.69 11.68
N PRO A 589 -57.97 -3.88 11.06
CA PRO A 589 -57.89 -4.02 9.60
C PRO A 589 -59.13 -3.46 8.88
N SER A 590 -60.24 -3.21 9.59
CA SER A 590 -61.49 -2.70 9.00
C SER A 590 -61.39 -1.27 8.47
N LYS A 591 -60.31 -0.53 8.83
CA LYS A 591 -60.08 0.85 8.39
C LYS A 591 -59.39 0.99 7.03
N LEU A 592 -59.03 -0.12 6.36
CA LEU A 592 -58.57 -0.11 4.97
C LEU A 592 -59.77 0.06 4.03
N LYS A 593 -59.88 1.22 3.37
CA LYS A 593 -60.82 1.38 2.26
C LYS A 593 -60.36 0.52 1.08
N GLN A 594 -61.28 -0.25 0.51
CA GLN A 594 -61.03 -1.10 -0.65
C GLN A 594 -60.46 -0.24 -1.81
N GLY A 595 -59.24 -0.58 -2.26
CA GLY A 595 -58.54 0.16 -3.32
C GLY A 595 -57.66 1.34 -2.88
N SER A 596 -57.50 1.60 -1.57
CA SER A 596 -56.57 2.62 -1.09
C SER A 596 -55.19 2.05 -0.75
N ASN A 597 -54.15 2.78 -1.14
CA ASN A 597 -52.74 2.44 -0.93
C ASN A 597 -52.18 3.03 0.38
N GLN A 598 -53.05 3.55 1.27
CA GLN A 598 -52.61 4.29 2.46
C GLN A 598 -53.56 4.03 3.64
N MET A 599 -53.02 3.99 4.86
CA MET A 599 -53.75 3.87 6.11
C MET A 599 -53.28 4.97 7.07
N HIS A 600 -54.22 5.61 7.76
CA HIS A 600 -53.92 6.56 8.84
C HIS A 600 -54.20 5.90 10.19
N THR A 601 -53.24 5.96 11.11
CA THR A 601 -53.36 5.38 12.46
C THR A 601 -52.59 6.20 13.49
N LYS A 602 -52.77 5.90 14.78
CA LYS A 602 -51.98 6.48 15.87
C LYS A 602 -51.06 5.45 16.50
N ILE A 603 -49.78 5.79 16.63
CA ILE A 603 -48.78 4.96 17.33
C ILE A 603 -48.19 5.80 18.46
N ASN A 604 -48.36 5.34 19.71
CA ASN A 604 -47.92 6.04 20.93
C ASN A 604 -48.34 7.52 21.00
N GLY A 605 -49.58 7.83 20.55
CA GLY A 605 -50.13 9.19 20.59
C GLY A 605 -49.84 10.07 19.37
N TYR A 606 -48.96 9.63 18.47
CA TYR A 606 -48.59 10.36 17.25
C TYR A 606 -49.41 9.88 16.04
N ASP A 607 -49.84 10.81 15.20
CA ASP A 607 -50.52 10.51 13.93
C ASP A 607 -49.51 10.01 12.89
N VAL A 608 -49.74 8.79 12.39
CA VAL A 608 -48.88 8.10 11.43
C VAL A 608 -49.68 7.73 10.19
N THR A 609 -49.11 8.01 9.02
CA THR A 609 -49.66 7.57 7.72
C THR A 609 -48.78 6.49 7.13
N ILE A 610 -49.32 5.29 6.97
CA ILE A 610 -48.63 4.11 6.42
C ILE A 610 -49.09 3.96 4.96
N ARG A 611 -48.15 3.94 4.01
CA ARG A 611 -48.47 3.77 2.57
C ARG A 611 -47.96 2.42 2.07
N PHE A 612 -48.81 1.69 1.37
CA PHE A 612 -48.54 0.40 0.73
C PHE A 612 -48.41 0.61 -0.79
N TYR A 613 -47.30 0.23 -1.38
CA TYR A 613 -47.11 0.30 -2.84
C TYR A 613 -47.34 -1.08 -3.46
N VAL A 614 -48.10 -1.11 -4.55
CA VAL A 614 -48.44 -2.33 -5.30
C VAL A 614 -47.74 -2.27 -6.65
N GLU A 615 -46.89 -3.23 -6.94
CA GLU A 615 -46.33 -3.45 -8.28
C GLU A 615 -46.70 -4.87 -8.71
N ASN A 616 -47.42 -5.00 -9.83
CA ASN A 616 -47.85 -6.27 -10.44
C ASN A 616 -48.53 -7.29 -9.49
N GLY A 617 -49.46 -6.83 -8.65
CA GLY A 617 -50.39 -7.73 -7.92
C GLY A 617 -49.80 -8.49 -6.72
N ALA A 618 -48.57 -8.19 -6.31
CA ALA A 618 -47.99 -8.71 -5.06
C ALA A 618 -47.87 -7.61 -3.99
N VAL A 619 -48.18 -7.96 -2.74
CA VAL A 619 -47.99 -7.10 -1.56
C VAL A 619 -46.55 -7.27 -1.07
N ILE A 620 -45.78 -6.18 -0.98
CA ILE A 620 -44.41 -6.19 -0.46
C ILE A 620 -44.46 -6.18 1.09
N ASN A 621 -43.67 -7.06 1.72
CA ASN A 621 -43.50 -7.17 3.17
C ASN A 621 -42.68 -5.98 3.72
N VAL A 622 -43.08 -5.45 4.89
CA VAL A 622 -42.51 -4.27 5.56
C VAL A 622 -41.16 -4.60 6.22
N ASN A 623 -40.15 -4.93 5.43
CA ASN A 623 -38.75 -5.00 5.90
C ASN A 623 -37.82 -4.08 5.10
N THR A 624 -38.34 -3.31 4.15
CA THR A 624 -37.54 -2.41 3.31
C THR A 624 -37.43 -0.98 3.87
N PHE A 625 -37.86 -0.71 5.11
CA PHE A 625 -37.87 0.64 5.70
C PHE A 625 -36.89 0.88 6.85
N MET A 626 -35.98 -0.05 7.17
CA MET A 626 -34.92 0.23 8.16
C MET A 626 -33.66 0.89 7.58
N GLY A 627 -33.65 1.23 6.28
CA GLY A 627 -32.50 1.88 5.62
C GLY A 627 -32.64 3.40 5.38
N THR A 628 -33.69 4.05 5.88
CA THR A 628 -33.94 5.49 5.62
C THR A 628 -34.42 6.27 6.84
N ALA A 629 -34.19 5.75 8.05
CA ALA A 629 -34.54 6.42 9.30
C ALA A 629 -33.47 7.42 9.82
N ASP A 630 -32.29 7.53 9.20
CA ASP A 630 -31.26 8.48 9.66
C ASP A 630 -31.24 9.82 8.91
N ARG A 631 -32.23 10.09 8.04
CA ARG A 631 -32.28 11.37 7.30
C ARG A 631 -33.39 12.34 7.75
N VAL A 632 -33.98 12.13 8.93
CA VAL A 632 -35.00 13.06 9.48
C VAL A 632 -34.66 13.58 10.90
N ILE A 633 -33.59 13.16 11.57
CA ILE A 633 -33.20 13.70 12.89
C ILE A 633 -31.83 14.40 12.80
N GLY A 634 -31.78 15.49 12.04
CA GLY A 634 -30.56 16.30 11.92
C GLY A 634 -30.79 17.76 11.53
N ASN A 635 -32.03 18.27 11.63
CA ASN A 635 -32.36 19.67 11.40
C ASN A 635 -33.47 20.16 12.35
N LEU A 636 -33.39 19.80 13.62
CA LEU A 636 -34.13 20.47 14.70
C LEU A 636 -33.29 20.36 15.98
N ILE A 637 -33.02 21.53 16.57
CA ILE A 637 -32.21 21.90 17.75
C ILE A 637 -30.94 22.66 17.28
N LYS A 638 -30.65 23.95 17.52
CA LYS A 638 -31.12 24.99 18.47
C LYS A 638 -31.59 24.54 19.83
#